data_AF-A0A368BE96-F1
#
_entry.id   AF-A0A368BE96-F1
#
_cell.length_a   1.000
_cell.length_b   1.000
_cell.length_c   1.000
_cell.angle_alpha   90.00
_cell.angle_beta   90.00
_cell.angle_gamma   90.00
#
_symmetry.space_group_name_H-M   'P 1'
#
loop_
_entity.id
_entity.type
_entity.pdbx_description
1 polymer ?
#
loop_
_entity_poly.entity_id
_entity_poly.type
_entity_poly.pdbx_seq_one_letter_code
_entity_poly.pdbx_strand_id
1 'polypeptide(L)'
;MSPKSHLLLQALIFLGLCWAASPRGDGAVLWSEASDGDLSGDFSAPQSLTVSLGENIVAGRMGQTGDLGATNGSDADYLALIVPDGLEVVAITVESYLFSGGGNPGGGSFLAYGEGADFMGQGFGDIDGYVIFAADAENLLPGLRQDIFGEVSQTSLGAGEHAFWLQETNPTVVEYSLAFEVVPEPTSLGLLALAFWFGLGVRRRSWSI
;
A
#
# COMPACT_ATOMS: atom_id res chain seq x y z
N MET A 1 17.06 -26.83 42.72
CA MET A 1 16.72 -26.05 41.52
C MET A 1 18.01 -25.47 40.96
N SER A 2 18.32 -25.72 39.69
CA SER A 2 19.64 -25.46 39.10
C SER A 2 19.72 -24.02 38.55
N PRO A 3 20.82 -23.27 38.78
CA PRO A 3 20.97 -21.88 38.34
C PRO A 3 20.90 -21.67 36.82
N LYS A 4 20.93 -22.75 36.02
CA LYS A 4 20.84 -22.71 34.56
C LYS A 4 19.44 -22.41 34.00
N SER A 5 18.37 -22.59 34.80
CA SER A 5 16.99 -22.32 34.35
C SER A 5 16.61 -20.84 34.33
N HIS A 6 17.32 -19.98 35.07
CA HIS A 6 17.03 -18.54 35.13
C HIS A 6 17.59 -17.76 33.92
N LEU A 7 18.71 -18.21 33.34
CA LEU A 7 19.32 -17.59 32.16
C LEU A 7 18.52 -17.82 30.86
N LEU A 8 17.87 -18.98 30.72
CA LEU A 8 17.03 -19.31 29.56
C LEU A 8 15.72 -18.49 29.52
N LEU A 9 15.16 -18.16 30.69
CA LEU A 9 13.94 -17.37 30.78
C LEU A 9 14.19 -15.88 30.48
N GLN A 10 15.36 -15.36 30.84
CA GLN A 10 15.74 -13.97 30.57
C GLN A 10 16.03 -13.71 29.07
N ALA A 11 16.59 -14.69 28.36
CA ALA A 11 16.85 -14.57 26.91
C ALA A 11 15.55 -14.57 26.06
N LEU A 12 14.52 -15.31 26.49
CA LEU A 12 13.21 -15.34 25.82
C LEU A 12 12.43 -14.02 25.95
N ILE A 13 12.59 -13.31 27.07
CA ILE A 13 11.94 -12.01 27.30
C ILE A 13 12.60 -10.91 26.45
N PHE A 14 13.92 -10.96 26.25
CA PHE A 14 14.61 -9.97 25.42
C PHE A 14 14.36 -10.14 23.91
N LEU A 15 14.15 -11.37 23.40
CA LEU A 15 13.89 -11.59 21.98
C LEU A 15 12.43 -11.27 21.58
N GLY A 16 11.47 -11.44 22.51
CA GLY A 16 10.07 -11.07 22.29
C GLY A 16 9.81 -9.56 22.34
N LEU A 17 10.63 -8.80 23.06
CA LEU A 17 10.47 -7.34 23.17
C LEU A 17 10.97 -6.55 21.95
N CYS A 18 11.86 -7.12 21.13
CA CYS A 18 12.37 -6.43 19.94
C CYS A 18 11.38 -6.42 18.77
N TRP A 19 10.29 -7.21 18.81
CA TRP A 19 9.30 -7.25 17.73
C TRP A 19 8.10 -6.32 17.97
N ALA A 20 7.92 -5.81 19.20
CA ALA A 20 6.73 -5.05 19.59
C ALA A 20 6.87 -3.52 19.48
N ALA A 21 8.02 -3.02 19.00
CA ALA A 21 8.26 -1.60 18.81
C ALA A 21 8.70 -1.33 17.38
N SER A 22 7.83 -1.64 16.40
CA SER A 22 7.91 -0.94 15.13
C SER A 22 7.69 0.54 15.43
N PRO A 23 8.64 1.44 15.14
CA PRO A 23 8.37 2.86 15.20
C PRO A 23 7.18 3.11 14.25
N ARG A 24 6.05 3.59 14.78
CA ARG A 24 5.07 4.27 13.94
C ARG A 24 5.78 5.54 13.49
N GLY A 25 6.20 5.58 12.22
CA GLY A 25 6.61 6.85 11.62
C GLY A 25 5.45 7.82 11.74
N ASP A 26 5.72 9.08 12.06
CA ASP A 26 4.74 10.15 11.80
C ASP A 26 4.43 10.08 10.30
N GLY A 27 3.14 10.02 9.95
CA GLY A 27 2.71 9.89 8.56
C GLY A 27 3.32 10.99 7.69
N ALA A 28 4.06 10.60 6.67
CA ALA A 28 4.68 11.55 5.74
C ALA A 28 3.67 11.93 4.66
N VAL A 29 3.36 13.21 4.51
CA VAL A 29 2.62 13.69 3.33
C VAL A 29 3.57 13.66 2.14
N LEU A 30 3.35 12.73 1.22
CA LEU A 30 4.14 12.60 -0.01
C LEU A 30 3.72 13.62 -1.05
N TRP A 31 2.42 13.88 -1.15
CA TRP A 31 1.87 14.83 -2.08
C TRP A 31 0.53 15.38 -1.58
N SER A 32 0.34 16.68 -1.71
CA SER A 32 -0.96 17.32 -1.56
C SER A 32 -1.12 18.37 -2.63
N GLU A 33 -2.13 18.24 -3.49
CA GLU A 33 -2.36 19.23 -4.55
C GLU A 33 -2.66 20.64 -4.02
N ALA A 34 -3.08 20.74 -2.75
CA ALA A 34 -3.25 22.02 -2.07
C ALA A 34 -1.92 22.78 -1.87
N SER A 35 -0.78 22.08 -1.80
CA SER A 35 0.55 22.65 -1.60
C SER A 35 1.50 22.46 -2.79
N ASP A 36 1.42 21.32 -3.46
CA ASP A 36 2.43 20.83 -4.40
C ASP A 36 2.00 21.02 -5.88
N GLY A 37 0.73 21.36 -6.11
CA GLY A 37 0.13 21.48 -7.44
C GLY A 37 -0.54 20.19 -7.89
N ASP A 38 -1.22 20.27 -9.03
CA ASP A 38 -1.97 19.15 -9.64
C ASP A 38 -1.07 17.93 -9.86
N LEU A 39 -1.61 16.74 -9.60
CA LEU A 39 -1.01 15.48 -10.03
C LEU A 39 -1.02 15.40 -11.57
N SER A 40 -0.21 14.49 -12.10
CA SER A 40 -0.12 14.34 -13.54
C SER A 40 -1.44 13.79 -14.10
N GLY A 41 -1.99 14.46 -15.11
CA GLY A 41 -3.08 13.93 -15.94
C GLY A 41 -2.62 13.03 -17.09
N ASP A 42 -1.31 12.79 -17.21
CA ASP A 42 -0.72 12.00 -18.30
C ASP A 42 -0.36 10.58 -17.82
N PHE A 43 -1.10 9.59 -18.33
CA PHE A 43 -0.89 8.18 -18.01
C PHE A 43 0.50 7.65 -18.42
N SER A 44 1.14 8.31 -19.40
CA SER A 44 2.49 7.96 -19.89
C SER A 44 3.59 8.72 -19.16
N ALA A 45 3.23 9.64 -18.26
CA ALA A 45 4.15 10.34 -17.38
C ALA A 45 3.54 10.59 -15.99
N PRO A 46 3.25 9.53 -15.20
CA PRO A 46 2.72 9.69 -13.85
C PRO A 46 3.65 10.48 -12.91
N GLN A 47 3.09 11.11 -11.89
CA GLN A 47 3.89 11.78 -10.86
C GLN A 47 4.63 10.75 -10.00
N SER A 48 5.95 10.70 -10.10
CA SER A 48 6.77 9.78 -9.29
C SER A 48 6.89 10.25 -7.84
N LEU A 49 6.57 9.36 -6.89
CA LEU A 49 6.62 9.60 -5.45
C LEU A 49 7.33 8.44 -4.75
N THR A 50 8.33 8.71 -3.92
CA THR A 50 9.04 7.65 -3.17
C THR A 50 8.47 7.52 -1.78
N VAL A 51 7.98 6.31 -1.45
CA VAL A 51 7.45 6.04 -0.10
C VAL A 51 8.59 5.83 0.91
N SER A 52 8.28 6.08 2.18
CA SER A 52 9.17 5.81 3.30
C SER A 52 8.51 4.87 4.30
N LEU A 53 9.26 4.36 5.28
CA LEU A 53 8.71 3.49 6.32
C LEU A 53 7.59 4.21 7.11
N GLY A 54 6.45 3.54 7.29
CA GLY A 54 5.28 4.04 7.99
C GLY A 54 4.17 4.47 7.04
N GLU A 55 3.33 5.38 7.51
CA GLU A 55 2.19 5.90 6.75
C GLU A 55 2.66 6.98 5.77
N ASN A 56 2.19 6.91 4.53
CA ASN A 56 2.52 7.86 3.48
C ASN A 56 1.23 8.38 2.85
N ILE A 57 1.00 9.70 2.84
CA ILE A 57 -0.28 10.30 2.45
C ILE A 57 -0.15 10.96 1.07
N VAL A 58 -1.11 10.66 0.19
CA VAL A 58 -1.34 11.38 -1.07
C VAL A 58 -2.75 11.94 -1.05
N ALA A 59 -2.88 13.24 -1.31
CA ALA A 59 -4.17 13.92 -1.35
C ALA A 59 -4.32 14.80 -2.59
N GLY A 60 -5.53 14.83 -3.15
CA GLY A 60 -5.83 15.53 -4.39
C GLY A 60 -7.32 15.72 -4.62
N ARG A 61 -7.66 16.14 -5.84
CA ARG A 61 -9.02 16.45 -6.27
C ARG A 61 -9.26 15.87 -7.67
N MET A 62 -10.35 15.12 -7.82
CA MET A 62 -10.75 14.49 -9.09
C MET A 62 -12.21 14.83 -9.44
N GLY A 63 -12.57 14.70 -10.72
CA GLY A 63 -13.91 14.98 -11.28
C GLY A 63 -14.24 16.45 -11.61
N GLN A 64 -13.29 17.38 -11.57
CA GLN A 64 -13.44 18.82 -11.83
C GLN A 64 -13.96 19.16 -13.23
N THR A 65 -13.65 18.35 -14.23
CA THR A 65 -14.09 18.55 -15.61
C THR A 65 -15.38 17.82 -15.96
N GLY A 66 -15.88 16.95 -15.06
CA GLY A 66 -17.12 16.18 -15.26
C GLY A 66 -17.02 15.10 -16.34
N ASP A 67 -15.82 14.79 -16.82
CA ASP A 67 -15.60 13.73 -17.82
C ASP A 67 -15.65 12.34 -17.16
N LEU A 68 -16.72 11.61 -17.47
CA LEU A 68 -17.00 10.26 -16.94
C LEU A 68 -16.24 9.14 -17.65
N GLY A 69 -15.32 9.51 -18.55
CA GLY A 69 -14.69 8.61 -19.49
C GLY A 69 -13.26 8.28 -19.10
N ALA A 70 -12.94 7.00 -19.08
CA ALA A 70 -11.57 6.47 -19.05
C ALA A 70 -10.67 7.01 -20.18
N THR A 71 -11.24 7.56 -21.27
CA THR A 71 -10.52 7.82 -22.52
C THR A 71 -10.28 9.29 -22.86
N ASN A 72 -10.77 10.22 -22.04
CA ASN A 72 -10.55 11.67 -22.20
C ASN A 72 -10.22 12.34 -20.86
N GLY A 73 -9.63 11.60 -19.92
CA GLY A 73 -9.40 11.98 -18.52
C GLY A 73 -8.72 13.33 -18.35
N SER A 74 -9.53 14.39 -18.35
CA SER A 74 -9.05 15.76 -18.19
C SER A 74 -8.87 16.15 -16.71
N ASP A 75 -9.17 15.21 -15.80
CA ASP A 75 -9.04 15.34 -14.34
C ASP A 75 -8.84 13.94 -13.69
N ALA A 76 -8.05 13.09 -14.36
CA ALA A 76 -7.59 11.82 -13.81
C ALA A 76 -6.19 12.02 -13.23
N ASP A 77 -5.93 11.44 -12.07
CA ASP A 77 -4.62 11.59 -11.42
C ASP A 77 -3.80 10.33 -11.62
N TYR A 78 -2.60 10.49 -12.16
CA TYR A 78 -1.63 9.43 -12.36
C TYR A 78 -0.43 9.66 -11.46
N LEU A 79 -0.11 8.65 -10.65
CA LEU A 79 1.07 8.64 -9.80
C LEU A 79 1.81 7.30 -9.89
N ALA A 80 3.11 7.33 -9.70
CA ALA A 80 3.95 6.14 -9.61
C ALA A 80 4.64 6.11 -8.24
N LEU A 81 4.26 5.13 -7.41
CA LEU A 81 4.94 4.91 -6.14
C LEU A 81 6.23 4.11 -6.36
N ILE A 82 7.32 4.64 -5.86
CA ILE A 82 8.61 3.96 -5.79
C ILE A 82 8.75 3.40 -4.38
N VAL A 83 8.67 2.08 -4.26
CA VAL A 83 8.88 1.34 -3.01
C VAL A 83 10.35 0.91 -2.93
N PRO A 84 11.12 1.44 -1.97
CA PRO A 84 12.54 1.08 -1.82
C PRO A 84 12.75 -0.41 -1.47
N ASP A 85 13.92 -0.94 -1.83
CA ASP A 85 14.35 -2.30 -1.46
C ASP A 85 14.19 -2.58 0.04
N GLY A 86 13.55 -3.71 0.37
CA GLY A 86 13.33 -4.16 1.74
C GLY A 86 12.14 -3.49 2.43
N LEU A 87 11.32 -2.73 1.70
CA LEU A 87 10.01 -2.23 2.14
C LEU A 87 8.90 -2.82 1.27
N GLU A 88 7.70 -2.90 1.84
CA GLU A 88 6.47 -3.26 1.11
C GLU A 88 5.29 -2.40 1.59
N VAL A 89 4.37 -2.07 0.68
CA VAL A 89 3.06 -1.49 1.00
C VAL A 89 2.13 -2.64 1.39
N VAL A 90 1.56 -2.57 2.59
CA VAL A 90 0.66 -3.62 3.13
C VAL A 90 -0.80 -3.19 3.20
N ALA A 91 -1.06 -1.88 3.12
CA ALA A 91 -2.42 -1.36 3.06
C ALA A 91 -2.48 -0.04 2.28
N ILE A 92 -3.64 0.17 1.65
CA ILE A 92 -4.03 1.45 1.07
C ILE A 92 -5.40 1.78 1.67
N THR A 93 -5.51 2.87 2.42
CA THR A 93 -6.75 3.28 3.12
C THR A 93 -7.20 4.66 2.68
N VAL A 94 -8.51 4.90 2.78
CA VAL A 94 -9.13 6.19 2.48
C VAL A 94 -9.22 7.00 3.77
N GLU A 95 -8.38 8.01 3.92
CA GLU A 95 -8.37 8.90 5.10
C GLU A 95 -9.44 9.99 4.98
N SER A 96 -9.63 10.53 3.78
CA SER A 96 -10.68 11.50 3.50
C SER A 96 -11.26 11.29 2.11
N TYR A 97 -12.56 11.56 2.00
CA TYR A 97 -13.32 11.44 0.76
C TYR A 97 -14.54 12.35 0.85
N LEU A 98 -14.42 13.53 0.24
CA LEU A 98 -15.37 14.63 0.41
C LEU A 98 -15.81 15.19 -0.93
N PHE A 99 -17.11 15.21 -1.19
CA PHE A 99 -17.66 15.84 -2.39
C PHE A 99 -17.64 17.36 -2.25
N SER A 100 -17.07 18.05 -3.24
CA SER A 100 -17.23 19.50 -3.37
C SER A 100 -18.63 19.81 -3.94
N GLY A 101 -19.60 20.20 -3.10
CA GLY A 101 -20.92 20.67 -3.53
C GLY A 101 -22.12 19.83 -3.08
N GLY A 102 -23.09 19.63 -3.98
CA GLY A 102 -24.49 19.24 -3.72
C GLY A 102 -24.77 17.84 -3.14
N GLY A 103 -23.78 17.18 -2.55
CA GLY A 103 -23.89 15.86 -1.92
C GLY A 103 -23.34 14.71 -2.76
N ASN A 104 -23.24 13.53 -2.15
CA ASN A 104 -22.72 12.29 -2.76
C ASN A 104 -23.71 11.75 -3.82
N PRO A 105 -23.34 11.66 -5.11
CA PRO A 105 -24.20 11.12 -6.17
C PRO A 105 -24.34 9.58 -6.12
N GLY A 106 -23.56 8.89 -5.28
CA GLY A 106 -23.40 7.43 -5.26
C GLY A 106 -22.28 6.96 -6.21
N GLY A 107 -21.98 5.66 -6.25
CA GLY A 107 -21.08 5.09 -7.28
C GLY A 107 -19.59 5.03 -6.94
N GLY A 108 -19.06 5.96 -6.14
CA GLY A 108 -17.66 5.95 -5.68
C GLY A 108 -16.64 6.35 -6.77
N SER A 109 -15.36 6.36 -6.39
CA SER A 109 -14.26 6.67 -7.30
C SER A 109 -13.49 5.42 -7.68
N PHE A 110 -12.81 5.49 -8.80
CA PHE A 110 -12.00 4.43 -9.38
C PHE A 110 -10.53 4.61 -8.98
N LEU A 111 -9.92 3.52 -8.52
CA LEU A 111 -8.47 3.40 -8.35
C LEU A 111 -8.00 2.19 -9.17
N ALA A 112 -7.20 2.43 -10.19
CA ALA A 112 -6.53 1.40 -10.99
C ALA A 112 -5.07 1.22 -10.55
N TYR A 113 -4.54 0.04 -10.84
CA TYR A 113 -3.18 -0.37 -10.55
C TYR A 113 -2.52 -0.96 -11.79
N GLY A 114 -1.23 -0.66 -11.98
CA GLY A 114 -0.34 -1.32 -12.93
C GLY A 114 1.05 -1.50 -12.33
N GLU A 115 1.68 -2.65 -12.57
CA GLU A 115 3.07 -2.89 -12.23
C GLU A 115 4.00 -2.10 -13.17
N GLY A 116 4.92 -1.31 -12.60
CA GLY A 116 5.82 -0.42 -13.34
C GLY A 116 5.58 1.07 -13.05
N ALA A 117 6.24 1.92 -13.83
CA ALA A 117 6.22 3.38 -13.65
C ALA A 117 5.08 4.11 -14.37
N ASP A 118 4.46 3.47 -15.37
CA ASP A 118 3.49 4.10 -16.25
C ASP A 118 2.44 3.11 -16.76
N PHE A 119 1.46 3.63 -17.49
CA PHE A 119 0.48 2.83 -18.21
C PHE A 119 0.73 2.90 -19.72
N MET A 120 0.40 1.82 -20.44
CA MET A 120 0.48 1.79 -21.91
C MET A 120 -0.73 2.47 -22.58
N GLY A 121 -1.79 2.69 -21.82
CA GLY A 121 -3.05 3.28 -22.25
C GLY A 121 -4.01 3.46 -21.08
N GLN A 122 -5.25 3.88 -21.38
CA GLN A 122 -6.30 4.13 -20.38
C GLN A 122 -7.47 3.13 -20.51
N GLY A 123 -7.20 1.92 -21.01
CA GLY A 123 -8.17 0.83 -21.10
C GLY A 123 -8.06 -0.16 -19.95
N PHE A 124 -9.13 -0.95 -19.72
CA PHE A 124 -9.07 -2.08 -18.79
C PHE A 124 -8.05 -3.16 -19.19
N GLY A 125 -7.55 -3.14 -20.43
CA GLY A 125 -6.46 -4.02 -20.87
C GLY A 125 -5.07 -3.48 -20.58
N ASP A 126 -4.97 -2.24 -20.08
CA ASP A 126 -3.72 -1.55 -19.77
C ASP A 126 -3.45 -1.48 -18.25
N ILE A 127 -4.32 -2.08 -17.43
CA ILE A 127 -4.22 -2.12 -15.97
C ILE A 127 -4.20 -3.57 -15.49
N ASP A 128 -3.53 -3.82 -14.36
CA ASP A 128 -3.44 -5.14 -13.73
C ASP A 128 -4.60 -5.39 -12.76
N GLY A 129 -5.28 -4.33 -12.31
CA GLY A 129 -6.45 -4.44 -11.47
C GLY A 129 -7.02 -3.08 -11.08
N TYR A 130 -8.19 -3.10 -10.46
CA TYR A 130 -8.88 -1.90 -10.02
C TYR A 130 -9.81 -2.16 -8.84
N VAL A 131 -10.16 -1.09 -8.13
CA VAL A 131 -11.20 -1.10 -7.11
C VAL A 131 -12.04 0.18 -7.21
N ILE A 132 -13.30 0.06 -6.81
CA ILE A 132 -14.17 1.23 -6.60
C ILE A 132 -14.19 1.52 -5.10
N PHE A 133 -13.92 2.76 -4.71
CA PHE A 133 -13.83 3.17 -3.31
C PHE A 133 -14.71 4.39 -3.00
N ALA A 134 -15.01 4.54 -1.71
CA ALA A 134 -15.76 5.65 -1.13
C ALA A 134 -15.26 5.88 0.31
N ALA A 135 -15.87 6.82 1.04
CA ALA A 135 -15.44 7.25 2.37
C ALA A 135 -15.32 6.13 3.42
N ASP A 136 -16.05 5.04 3.29
CA ASP A 136 -16.08 3.90 4.24
C ASP A 136 -15.35 2.66 3.71
N ALA A 137 -14.57 2.80 2.64
CA ALA A 137 -13.79 1.69 2.11
C ALA A 137 -12.74 1.23 3.13
N GLU A 138 -12.61 -0.08 3.29
CA GLU A 138 -11.54 -0.69 4.08
C GLU A 138 -10.21 -0.64 3.31
N ASN A 139 -9.29 -1.59 3.57
CA ASN A 139 -8.06 -1.70 2.79
C ASN A 139 -8.39 -1.96 1.31
N LEU A 140 -7.94 -1.07 0.43
CA LEU A 140 -8.16 -1.13 -1.01
C LEU A 140 -7.25 -2.15 -1.70
N LEU A 141 -6.11 -2.47 -1.09
CA LEU A 141 -5.06 -3.27 -1.71
C LEU A 141 -5.52 -4.69 -2.13
N PRO A 142 -6.28 -5.44 -1.31
CA PRO A 142 -6.86 -6.71 -1.74
C PRO A 142 -7.79 -6.58 -2.95
N GLY A 143 -8.51 -5.47 -3.08
CA GLY A 143 -9.40 -5.20 -4.21
C GLY A 143 -8.63 -4.89 -5.50
N LEU A 144 -7.58 -4.07 -5.40
CA LEU A 144 -6.69 -3.76 -6.55
C LEU A 144 -5.99 -4.98 -7.12
N ARG A 145 -5.76 -5.99 -6.28
CA ARG A 145 -5.08 -7.24 -6.65
C ARG A 145 -6.05 -8.40 -6.80
N GLN A 146 -7.37 -8.19 -6.76
CA GLN A 146 -8.26 -9.14 -7.41
C GLN A 146 -8.01 -8.99 -8.91
N ASP A 147 -7.24 -9.93 -9.49
CA ASP A 147 -7.04 -10.03 -10.93
C ASP A 147 -8.40 -9.85 -11.60
N ILE A 148 -8.41 -9.10 -12.70
CA ILE A 148 -9.56 -8.93 -13.58
C ILE A 148 -10.13 -10.32 -14.00
N PHE A 149 -9.39 -11.43 -13.78
CA PHE A 149 -9.79 -12.81 -14.09
C PHE A 149 -9.54 -13.93 -13.03
N GLY A 150 -9.08 -13.69 -11.80
CA GLY A 150 -8.84 -14.80 -10.84
C GLY A 150 -8.04 -14.54 -9.55
N GLU A 151 -8.06 -15.50 -8.63
CA GLU A 151 -7.52 -15.36 -7.27
C GLU A 151 -6.00 -15.02 -7.22
N VAL A 152 -5.61 -13.99 -6.46
CA VAL A 152 -4.19 -13.60 -6.27
C VAL A 152 -3.72 -13.90 -4.84
N SER A 153 -2.53 -14.51 -4.78
CA SER A 153 -1.82 -15.00 -3.60
C SER A 153 -0.98 -13.93 -2.87
N GLN A 154 -1.04 -12.66 -3.29
CA GLN A 154 -0.19 -11.58 -2.76
C GLN A 154 -1.04 -10.49 -2.12
N THR A 155 -0.69 -10.13 -0.88
CA THR A 155 -1.42 -9.19 -0.03
C THR A 155 -0.65 -7.88 0.20
N SER A 156 0.46 -7.67 -0.50
CA SER A 156 1.34 -6.50 -0.38
C SER A 156 1.94 -6.13 -1.75
N LEU A 157 2.46 -4.90 -1.86
CA LEU A 157 3.27 -4.43 -2.98
C LEU A 157 4.71 -4.32 -2.51
N GLY A 158 5.59 -5.18 -3.02
CA GLY A 158 7.01 -5.21 -2.63
C GLY A 158 7.81 -4.04 -3.21
N ALA A 159 9.13 -4.14 -3.13
CA ALA A 159 10.02 -3.17 -3.75
C ALA A 159 9.82 -3.06 -5.28
N GLY A 160 9.87 -1.84 -5.80
CA GLY A 160 9.68 -1.57 -7.23
C GLY A 160 8.85 -0.30 -7.49
N GLU A 161 8.42 -0.17 -8.75
CA GLU A 161 7.56 0.91 -9.21
C GLU A 161 6.13 0.39 -9.37
N HIS A 162 5.17 1.15 -8.87
CA HIS A 162 3.75 0.83 -8.90
C HIS A 162 2.95 2.03 -9.38
N ALA A 163 2.35 1.92 -10.56
CA ALA A 163 1.53 2.97 -11.15
C ALA A 163 0.08 2.88 -10.64
N PHE A 164 -0.48 4.03 -10.32
CA PHE A 164 -1.87 4.19 -9.90
C PHE A 164 -2.56 5.24 -10.73
N TRP A 165 -3.85 5.00 -10.98
CA TRP A 165 -4.73 5.89 -11.72
C TRP A 165 -5.99 6.11 -10.89
N LEU A 166 -6.21 7.36 -10.46
CA LEU A 166 -7.41 7.79 -9.75
C LEU A 166 -8.36 8.54 -10.68
N GLN A 167 -9.64 8.24 -10.57
CA GLN A 167 -10.66 8.94 -11.35
C GLN A 167 -12.03 8.91 -10.66
N GLU A 168 -12.72 10.03 -10.64
CA GLU A 168 -14.11 10.06 -10.20
C GLU A 168 -15.02 9.46 -11.28
N THR A 169 -15.95 8.60 -10.86
CA THR A 169 -16.87 7.92 -11.81
C THR A 169 -18.15 8.70 -12.08
N ASN A 170 -18.36 9.82 -11.37
CA ASN A 170 -19.52 10.70 -11.49
C ASN A 170 -19.14 12.13 -11.90
N PRO A 171 -20.10 12.95 -12.37
CA PRO A 171 -19.82 14.33 -12.76
C PRO A 171 -19.83 15.24 -11.51
N THR A 172 -19.00 14.89 -10.53
CA THR A 172 -18.86 15.60 -9.25
C THR A 172 -17.40 15.74 -8.90
N VAL A 173 -17.05 16.79 -8.19
CA VAL A 173 -15.68 16.96 -7.69
C VAL A 173 -15.55 16.26 -6.35
N VAL A 174 -14.49 15.48 -6.19
CA VAL A 174 -14.16 14.77 -4.96
C VAL A 174 -12.76 15.16 -4.52
N GLU A 175 -12.67 15.62 -3.28
CA GLU A 175 -11.40 15.75 -2.56
C GLU A 175 -11.12 14.41 -1.87
N TYR A 176 -9.93 13.86 -2.10
CA TYR A 176 -9.53 12.57 -1.53
C TYR A 176 -8.20 12.68 -0.79
N SER A 177 -8.00 11.74 0.13
CA SER A 177 -6.71 11.48 0.78
C SER A 177 -6.57 9.97 0.96
N LEU A 178 -5.52 9.41 0.36
CA LEU A 178 -5.15 8.00 0.50
C LEU A 178 -3.90 7.89 1.36
N ALA A 179 -3.91 6.92 2.28
CA ALA A 179 -2.75 6.54 3.08
C ALA A 179 -2.21 5.19 2.63
N PHE A 180 -0.90 5.14 2.38
CA PHE A 180 -0.13 3.95 2.03
C PHE A 180 0.69 3.52 3.24
N GLU A 181 0.34 2.39 3.85
CA GLU A 181 1.07 1.83 4.99
C GLU A 181 2.23 0.98 4.50
N VAL A 182 3.45 1.39 4.85
CA VAL A 182 4.69 0.77 4.39
C VAL A 182 5.44 0.17 5.57
N VAL A 183 5.81 -1.10 5.44
CA VAL A 183 6.54 -1.85 6.47
C VAL A 183 7.78 -2.51 5.87
N PRO A 184 8.76 -2.96 6.68
CA PRO A 184 9.87 -3.74 6.16
C PRO A 184 9.37 -5.08 5.62
N GLU A 185 9.89 -5.50 4.46
CA GLU A 185 9.60 -6.82 3.91
C GLU A 185 9.97 -7.93 4.90
N PRO A 186 9.18 -9.02 4.99
CA PRO A 186 9.50 -10.18 5.80
C PRO A 186 10.82 -10.82 5.34
N THR A 187 11.93 -10.42 5.95
CA THR A 187 13.24 -10.96 5.55
C THR A 187 13.29 -12.47 5.78
N SER A 188 13.46 -13.23 4.70
CA SER A 188 13.56 -14.69 4.75
C SER A 188 14.74 -15.16 5.60
N LEU A 189 15.78 -14.31 5.75
CA LEU A 189 16.93 -14.52 6.63
C LEU A 189 16.56 -14.56 8.12
N GLY A 190 15.62 -13.73 8.57
CA GLY A 190 15.11 -13.77 9.94
C GLY A 190 14.39 -15.08 10.24
N LEU A 191 13.58 -15.56 9.28
CA LEU A 191 12.90 -16.85 9.36
C LEU A 191 13.88 -18.04 9.33
N LEU A 192 14.92 -17.97 8.49
CA LEU A 192 15.98 -18.97 8.42
C LEU A 192 16.78 -19.04 9.73
N ALA A 193 17.11 -17.89 10.33
CA ALA A 193 17.78 -17.84 11.63
C ALA A 193 16.91 -18.50 12.71
N LEU A 194 15.62 -18.17 12.78
CA LEU A 194 14.65 -18.81 13.68
C LEU A 194 14.60 -20.34 13.47
N ALA A 195 14.52 -20.80 12.23
CA ALA A 195 14.52 -22.23 11.89
C ALA A 195 15.82 -22.94 12.32
N PHE A 196 16.98 -22.30 12.14
CA PHE A 196 18.27 -22.83 12.61
C PHE A 196 18.34 -22.93 14.14
N TRP A 197 17.80 -21.95 14.86
CA TRP A 197 17.75 -21.96 16.33
C TRP A 197 16.84 -23.08 16.87
N PHE A 198 15.66 -23.28 16.28
CA PHE A 198 14.79 -24.41 16.63
C PHE A 198 15.42 -25.77 16.26
N GLY A 199 16.07 -25.86 15.09
CA GLY A 199 16.76 -27.08 14.65
C GLY A 199 17.92 -27.50 15.56
N LEU A 200 18.70 -26.54 16.08
CA LEU A 200 19.77 -26.80 17.04
C LEU A 200 19.25 -27.13 18.44
N GLY A 201 18.09 -26.58 18.84
CA GLY A 201 17.42 -26.87 20.11
C GLY A 201 16.88 -28.30 20.20
N VAL A 202 16.32 -28.84 19.11
CA VAL A 202 15.78 -30.21 19.05
C VAL A 202 16.88 -31.27 19.12
N ARG A 203 18.06 -31.00 18.55
CA ARG A 203 19.19 -31.94 18.55
C ARG A 203 19.83 -32.22 19.92
N ARG A 204 19.54 -31.42 20.95
CA ARG A 204 20.15 -31.57 22.28
C ARG A 204 19.37 -32.49 23.24
N ARG A 205 18.28 -33.13 22.81
CA ARG A 205 17.42 -33.96 23.67
C ARG A 205 17.43 -35.47 23.43
N SER A 206 18.34 -36.01 22.62
CA SER A 206 18.41 -37.47 22.38
C SER A 206 19.75 -38.07 22.83
N TRP A 207 19.93 -38.29 24.14
CA TRP A 207 20.67 -39.46 24.67
C TRP A 207 20.71 -39.46 26.20
N SER A 208 19.91 -40.34 26.80
CA SER A 208 20.19 -40.98 28.09
C SER A 208 19.39 -42.28 28.14
N ILE A 209 20.07 -43.41 27.84
CA ILE A 209 19.70 -44.77 28.25
C ILE A 209 20.83 -45.25 29.15
#